data_AF-A0AA41ZGW2-F1
#
_entry.id   AF-A0AA41ZGW2-F1
#
_cell.length_a   1.000
_cell.length_b   1.000
_cell.length_c   1.000
_cell.angle_alpha   90.00
_cell.angle_beta   90.00
_cell.angle_gamma   90.00
#
_symmetry.space_group_name_H-M   'P 1'
#
loop_
_entity.id
_entity.type
_entity.pdbx_description
1 polymer ?
#
loop_
_entity_poly.entity_id
_entity_poly.type
_entity_poly.pdbx_seq_one_letter_code
_entity_poly.pdbx_strand_id
1 'polypeptide(L)'
;MALIDVFKGIDLAVKHGFEIDLEGKKPASLIEAAEQALGIVFPPSYRDFLLSFGCGDIAGHEFYGVIGPDFSNAGIPDAIWLTLRERVDSNLPSRLVVVSAGGDGSYYSLDCGRVSDDKECPVIIWWPSASEEENLDKNEVLFKDFGAFFLDRIRSSL
;
A
#
# COMPACT_ATOMS: atom_id res chain seq x y z
N MET A 1 1.05 2.77 17.43
CA MET A 1 0.07 3.36 16.50
C MET A 1 0.63 3.16 15.11
N ALA A 2 -0.20 2.82 14.11
CA ALA A 2 0.25 2.45 12.76
C ALA A 2 1.21 3.49 12.15
N LEU A 3 0.89 4.78 12.24
CA LEU A 3 1.77 5.87 11.80
C LEU A 3 3.16 5.88 12.47
N ILE A 4 3.24 5.57 13.77
CA ILE A 4 4.52 5.49 14.49
C ILE A 4 5.40 4.41 13.87
N ASP A 5 4.81 3.32 13.39
CA ASP A 5 5.56 2.20 12.82
C ASP A 5 6.17 2.57 11.44
N VAL A 6 5.51 3.43 10.66
CA VAL A 6 6.12 4.03 9.45
C VAL A 6 7.38 4.82 9.80
N PHE A 7 7.30 5.76 10.77
CA PHE A 7 8.47 6.56 11.18
C PHE A 7 9.59 5.70 11.77
N LYS A 8 9.26 4.68 12.56
CA LYS A 8 10.27 3.71 13.04
C LYS A 8 10.95 2.98 11.90
N GLY A 9 10.23 2.65 10.83
CA GLY A 9 10.81 2.02 9.64
C GLY A 9 11.84 2.93 8.98
N ILE A 10 11.49 4.21 8.78
CA ILE A 10 12.42 5.23 8.26
C ILE A 10 13.64 5.39 9.17
N ASP A 11 13.44 5.56 10.49
CA ASP A 11 14.54 5.71 11.45
C ASP A 11 15.46 4.48 11.45
N LEU A 12 14.90 3.29 11.32
CA LEU A 12 15.66 2.04 11.24
C LEU A 12 16.49 1.97 9.95
N ALA A 13 15.90 2.31 8.81
CA ALA A 13 16.61 2.35 7.53
C ALA A 13 17.78 3.35 7.57
N VAL A 14 17.55 4.55 8.09
CA VAL A 14 18.60 5.58 8.27
C VAL A 14 19.69 5.08 9.21
N LYS A 15 19.33 4.50 10.35
CA LYS A 15 20.28 3.99 11.35
C LYS A 15 21.19 2.90 10.78
N HIS A 16 20.67 2.06 9.89
CA HIS A 16 21.41 0.95 9.30
C HIS A 16 22.06 1.30 7.94
N GLY A 17 21.89 2.54 7.46
CA GLY A 17 22.52 3.02 6.23
C GLY A 17 21.93 2.37 4.97
N PHE A 18 20.65 2.00 4.99
CA PHE A 18 19.96 1.48 3.82
C PHE A 18 19.81 2.55 2.75
N GLU A 19 19.77 2.09 1.50
CA GLU A 19 19.33 2.92 0.39
C GLU A 19 17.84 3.25 0.57
N ILE A 20 17.52 4.54 0.48
CA ILE A 20 16.17 5.09 0.62
C ILE A 20 15.93 5.96 -0.61
N ASP A 21 15.05 5.49 -1.50
CA ASP A 21 14.62 6.22 -2.70
C ASP A 21 13.11 6.44 -2.61
N LEU A 22 12.72 7.55 -2.00
CA LEU A 22 11.31 7.93 -1.83
C LEU A 22 11.03 9.19 -2.65
N GLU A 23 9.92 9.19 -3.38
CA GLU A 23 9.52 10.31 -4.24
C GLU A 23 9.18 11.57 -3.43
N GLY A 24 8.74 11.38 -2.18
CA GLY A 24 8.43 12.44 -1.24
C GLY A 24 6.97 12.87 -1.23
N LYS A 25 6.70 13.93 -0.47
CA LYS A 25 5.36 14.42 -0.13
C LYS A 25 4.44 14.60 -1.34
N LYS A 26 3.23 14.06 -1.22
CA LYS A 26 2.12 14.30 -2.16
C LYS A 26 1.12 15.32 -1.61
N PRO A 27 0.52 16.16 -2.48
CA PRO A 27 -0.50 17.12 -2.06
C PRO A 27 -1.79 16.38 -1.68
N ALA A 28 -2.49 16.86 -0.64
CA ALA A 28 -3.73 16.26 -0.18
C ALA A 28 -4.80 16.14 -1.29
N SER A 29 -4.87 17.13 -2.20
CA SER A 29 -5.79 17.11 -3.34
C SER A 29 -5.53 15.97 -4.32
N LEU A 30 -4.26 15.54 -4.48
CA LEU A 30 -3.93 14.39 -5.32
C LEU A 30 -4.37 13.08 -4.65
N ILE A 31 -4.21 12.99 -3.33
CA ILE A 31 -4.65 11.82 -2.57
C ILE A 31 -6.18 11.73 -2.56
N GLU A 32 -6.89 12.86 -2.42
CA GLU A 32 -8.35 12.92 -2.54
C GLU A 32 -8.83 12.48 -3.93
N ALA A 33 -8.13 12.87 -5.00
CA ALA A 33 -8.43 12.41 -6.35
C ALA A 33 -8.22 10.89 -6.50
N ALA A 34 -7.16 10.35 -5.88
CA ALA A 34 -6.89 8.91 -5.85
C ALA A 34 -7.98 8.12 -5.10
N GLU A 35 -8.40 8.61 -3.93
CA GLU A 35 -9.52 8.06 -3.16
C GLU A 35 -10.82 8.04 -3.97
N GLN A 36 -11.12 9.16 -4.66
CA GLN A 36 -12.27 9.27 -5.55
C GLN A 36 -12.20 8.30 -6.72
N ALA A 37 -11.03 8.16 -7.35
CA ALA A 37 -10.82 7.25 -8.48
C ALA A 37 -11.03 5.79 -8.08
N LEU A 38 -10.61 5.41 -6.87
CA LEU A 38 -10.79 4.04 -6.37
C LEU A 38 -12.14 3.80 -5.71
N GLY A 39 -12.87 4.85 -5.32
CA GLY A 39 -14.08 4.75 -4.50
C GLY A 39 -13.79 4.30 -3.06
N ILE A 40 -12.60 4.60 -2.55
CA ILE A 40 -12.09 4.14 -1.25
C ILE A 40 -11.56 5.35 -0.46
N VAL A 41 -11.84 5.40 0.83
CA VAL A 41 -11.11 6.27 1.76
C VAL A 41 -9.89 5.52 2.26
N PHE A 42 -8.70 6.08 2.11
CA PHE A 42 -7.47 5.41 2.53
C PHE A 42 -7.35 5.33 4.05
N PRO A 43 -6.80 4.22 4.58
CA PRO A 43 -6.54 4.11 6.01
C PRO A 43 -5.51 5.16 6.45
N PRO A 44 -5.60 5.70 7.68
CA PRO A 44 -4.80 6.85 8.11
C PRO A 44 -3.29 6.67 7.90
N SER A 45 -2.72 5.53 8.26
CA SER A 45 -1.28 5.30 8.13
C SER A 45 -0.78 5.27 6.69
N TYR A 46 -1.57 4.75 5.74
CA TYR A 46 -1.23 4.82 4.32
C TYR A 46 -1.39 6.25 3.79
N ARG A 47 -2.46 6.95 4.18
CA ARG A 47 -2.67 8.35 3.80
C ARG A 47 -1.51 9.24 4.26
N ASP A 48 -1.05 9.07 5.50
CA ASP A 48 0.06 9.84 6.06
C ASP A 48 1.40 9.48 5.42
N PHE A 49 1.59 8.22 5.04
CA PHE A 49 2.73 7.81 4.22
C PHE A 49 2.74 8.54 2.88
N LEU A 50 1.61 8.59 2.16
CA LEU A 50 1.51 9.35 0.90
C LEU A 50 1.78 10.86 1.10
N LEU A 51 1.26 11.45 2.17
CA LEU A 51 1.44 12.87 2.50
C LEU A 51 2.90 13.23 2.86
N SER A 52 3.69 12.27 3.29
CA SER A 52 5.05 12.52 3.81
C SER A 52 6.14 12.01 2.87
N PHE A 53 5.92 10.83 2.29
CA PHE A 53 6.92 10.02 1.61
C PHE A 53 6.51 9.61 0.19
N GLY A 54 5.20 9.65 -0.13
CA GLY A 54 4.70 9.36 -1.47
C GLY A 54 4.75 7.86 -1.78
N CYS A 55 5.77 7.43 -2.50
CA CYS A 55 6.06 6.03 -2.85
C CYS A 55 7.57 5.86 -3.03
N GLY A 56 8.03 4.63 -3.18
CA GLY A 56 9.42 4.38 -3.55
C GLY A 56 9.96 3.09 -2.97
N ASP A 57 11.29 2.99 -2.88
CA ASP A 57 12.01 1.80 -2.43
C ASP A 57 12.83 2.10 -1.18
N ILE A 58 12.87 1.12 -0.27
CA ILE A 58 13.86 1.07 0.79
C ILE A 58 14.43 -0.33 0.88
N ALA A 59 15.74 -0.46 0.73
CA ALA A 59 16.46 -1.75 0.80
C ALA A 59 15.89 -2.84 -0.14
N GLY A 60 15.41 -2.47 -1.33
CA GLY A 60 14.80 -3.41 -2.28
C GLY A 60 13.36 -3.79 -1.94
N HIS A 61 12.72 -3.03 -1.05
CA HIS A 61 11.29 -3.14 -0.77
C HIS A 61 10.55 -1.93 -1.34
N GLU A 62 9.79 -2.19 -2.40
CA GLU A 62 9.00 -1.17 -3.08
C GLU A 62 7.64 -0.99 -2.39
N PHE A 63 7.33 0.26 -2.05
CA PHE A 63 6.09 0.72 -1.45
C PHE A 63 5.36 1.61 -2.46
N TYR A 64 4.25 1.11 -2.97
CA TYR A 64 3.46 1.81 -3.98
C TYR A 64 2.67 2.95 -3.35
N GLY A 65 2.41 3.98 -4.15
CA GLY A 65 1.69 5.15 -3.70
C GLY A 65 1.03 5.90 -4.84
N VAL A 66 1.01 7.23 -4.79
CA VAL A 66 0.36 8.06 -5.81
C VAL A 66 1.40 8.91 -6.52
N ILE A 67 1.62 8.70 -7.81
CA ILE A 67 2.67 9.43 -8.55
C ILE A 67 2.12 10.77 -9.04
N GLY A 68 1.04 10.73 -9.82
CA GLY A 68 0.47 11.91 -10.47
C GLY A 68 -1.05 11.80 -10.68
N PRO A 69 -1.69 12.83 -11.25
CA PRO A 69 -3.16 12.90 -11.37
C PRO A 69 -3.73 12.04 -12.50
N ASP A 70 -2.89 11.48 -13.37
CA ASP A 70 -3.32 10.58 -14.45
C ASP A 70 -3.17 9.12 -14.01
N PHE A 71 -4.26 8.56 -13.49
CA PHE A 71 -4.29 7.17 -13.01
C PHE A 71 -4.50 6.14 -14.13
N SER A 72 -4.64 6.56 -15.39
CA SER A 72 -4.85 5.65 -16.53
C SER A 72 -3.57 5.42 -17.33
N ASN A 73 -2.68 6.41 -17.36
CA ASN A 73 -1.44 6.37 -18.11
C ASN A 73 -0.21 6.57 -17.19
N ALA A 74 -0.04 5.62 -16.27
CA ALA A 74 1.08 5.56 -15.35
C ALA A 74 1.71 4.15 -15.36
N GLY A 75 2.52 3.85 -14.35
CA GLY A 75 3.12 2.54 -14.14
C GLY A 75 3.54 2.38 -12.68
N ILE A 76 4.08 1.21 -12.33
CA ILE A 76 4.69 0.97 -11.02
C ILE A 76 5.75 2.06 -10.75
N PRO A 77 5.80 2.67 -9.55
CA PRO A 77 5.09 2.32 -8.31
C PRO A 77 3.74 3.04 -8.05
N ASP A 78 2.98 3.43 -9.08
CA ASP A 78 1.64 4.00 -8.89
C ASP A 78 0.61 2.93 -8.49
N ALA A 79 0.23 2.95 -7.20
CA ALA A 79 -0.74 2.06 -6.59
C ALA A 79 -2.13 2.21 -7.22
N ILE A 80 -2.50 3.41 -7.66
CA ILE A 80 -3.84 3.71 -8.15
C ILE A 80 -4.02 3.14 -9.54
N TRP A 81 -3.05 3.40 -10.42
CA TRP A 81 -2.99 2.81 -11.75
C TRP A 81 -2.99 1.27 -11.66
N LEU A 82 -2.13 0.69 -10.82
CA LEU A 82 -2.04 -0.76 -10.70
C LEU A 82 -3.34 -1.35 -10.15
N THR A 83 -3.93 -0.75 -9.11
CA THR A 83 -5.21 -1.20 -8.55
C THR A 83 -6.33 -1.14 -9.58
N LEU A 84 -6.45 -0.05 -10.34
CA LEU A 84 -7.46 0.08 -11.40
C LEU A 84 -7.23 -0.94 -12.52
N ARG A 85 -5.99 -1.19 -12.89
CA ARG A 85 -5.64 -2.18 -13.90
C ARG A 85 -6.00 -3.59 -13.46
N GLU A 86 -5.62 -4.01 -12.25
CA GLU A 86 -5.91 -5.35 -11.73
C GLU A 86 -7.42 -5.57 -11.50
N ARG A 87 -8.20 -4.51 -11.26
CA ARG A 87 -9.68 -4.58 -11.27
C ARG A 87 -10.24 -5.01 -12.63
N VAL A 88 -9.61 -4.57 -13.72
CA VAL A 88 -10.03 -4.91 -15.09
C VAL A 88 -9.44 -6.23 -15.56
N ASP A 89 -8.13 -6.41 -15.38
CA ASP A 89 -7.38 -7.52 -15.95
C ASP A 89 -7.58 -8.83 -15.16
N SER A 90 -7.77 -8.73 -13.84
CA SER A 90 -7.71 -9.86 -12.91
C SER A 90 -8.88 -9.89 -11.91
N ASN A 91 -9.87 -9.01 -12.09
CA ASN A 91 -11.05 -8.90 -11.24
C ASN A 91 -10.70 -8.62 -9.76
N LEU A 92 -9.67 -7.80 -9.50
CA LEU A 92 -9.32 -7.36 -8.14
C LEU A 92 -10.56 -6.78 -7.44
N PRO A 93 -10.92 -7.28 -6.25
CA PRO A 93 -12.09 -6.80 -5.52
C PRO A 93 -12.04 -5.29 -5.24
N SER A 94 -13.17 -4.61 -5.39
CA SER A 94 -13.27 -3.14 -5.32
C SER A 94 -12.84 -2.54 -3.97
N ARG A 95 -12.77 -3.36 -2.91
CA ARG A 95 -12.34 -2.96 -1.57
C ARG A 95 -10.83 -3.07 -1.33
N LEU A 96 -10.08 -3.66 -2.26
CA LEU A 96 -8.63 -3.83 -2.13
C LEU A 96 -7.86 -2.67 -2.79
N VAL A 97 -6.72 -2.32 -2.18
CA VAL A 97 -5.73 -1.38 -2.75
C VAL A 97 -4.37 -2.05 -2.73
N VAL A 98 -3.73 -2.19 -3.89
CA VAL A 98 -2.40 -2.81 -4.01
C VAL A 98 -1.33 -1.81 -3.54
N VAL A 99 -0.48 -2.22 -2.61
CA VAL A 99 0.56 -1.34 -2.01
C VAL A 99 1.99 -1.87 -2.16
N SER A 100 2.17 -3.11 -2.62
CA SER A 100 3.49 -3.67 -2.95
C SER A 100 3.35 -5.00 -3.71
N ALA A 101 4.36 -5.39 -4.49
CA ALA A 101 4.45 -6.73 -5.06
C ALA A 101 4.94 -7.76 -4.02
N GLY A 102 4.39 -8.97 -4.10
CA GLY A 102 4.87 -10.14 -3.34
C GLY A 102 6.16 -10.75 -3.90
N GLY A 103 6.48 -10.48 -5.17
CA GLY A 103 7.66 -11.01 -5.87
C GLY A 103 7.48 -12.38 -6.52
N ASP A 104 6.33 -13.03 -6.28
CA ASP A 104 5.93 -14.34 -6.80
C ASP A 104 4.66 -14.27 -7.67
N GLY A 105 4.30 -13.07 -8.11
CA GLY A 105 3.06 -12.78 -8.83
C GLY A 105 1.88 -12.45 -7.91
N SER A 106 2.05 -12.52 -6.58
CA SER A 106 1.07 -12.00 -5.63
C SER A 106 1.29 -10.52 -5.33
N TYR A 107 0.31 -9.91 -4.68
CA TYR A 107 0.35 -8.51 -4.24
C TYR A 107 0.02 -8.40 -2.75
N TYR A 108 0.74 -7.53 -2.04
CA TYR A 108 0.30 -7.03 -0.74
C TYR A 108 -0.76 -5.97 -0.97
N SER A 109 -1.93 -6.18 -0.39
CA SER A 109 -3.10 -5.33 -0.59
C SER A 109 -3.73 -4.94 0.73
N LEU A 110 -4.04 -3.65 0.87
CA LEU A 110 -4.89 -3.14 1.92
C LEU A 110 -6.32 -3.63 1.69
N ASP A 111 -6.94 -4.18 2.72
CA ASP A 111 -8.33 -4.63 2.67
C ASP A 111 -9.26 -3.63 3.33
N CYS A 112 -9.61 -2.58 2.59
CA CYS A 112 -10.46 -1.48 3.07
C CYS A 112 -11.92 -1.89 3.35
N GLY A 113 -12.29 -3.16 3.14
CA GLY A 113 -13.56 -3.73 3.63
C GLY A 113 -13.51 -4.15 5.10
N ARG A 114 -12.32 -4.41 5.65
CA ARG A 114 -12.11 -4.82 7.05
C ARG A 114 -11.51 -3.68 7.87
N VAL A 115 -12.36 -2.73 8.24
CA VAL A 115 -11.94 -1.51 8.95
C VAL A 115 -11.98 -1.71 10.47
N SER A 116 -10.87 -1.39 11.14
CA SER A 116 -10.74 -1.40 12.61
C SER A 116 -11.32 -0.14 13.27
N ASP A 117 -11.37 -0.11 14.61
CA ASP A 117 -11.84 1.06 15.38
C ASP A 117 -11.02 2.33 15.07
N ASP A 118 -9.71 2.17 14.86
CA ASP A 118 -8.76 3.24 14.54
C ASP A 118 -8.81 3.68 13.06
N LYS A 119 -9.77 3.15 12.28
CA LYS A 119 -9.94 3.39 10.84
C LYS A 119 -8.81 2.84 9.95
N GLU A 120 -7.90 2.08 10.53
CA GLU A 120 -6.93 1.28 9.79
C GLU A 120 -7.58 0.02 9.20
N CYS A 121 -6.96 -0.55 8.18
CA CYS A 121 -7.35 -1.82 7.58
C CYS A 121 -6.15 -2.75 7.41
N PRO A 122 -6.35 -4.08 7.45
CA PRO A 122 -5.26 -5.03 7.38
C PRO A 122 -4.64 -5.08 5.98
N VAL A 123 -3.38 -5.53 5.94
CA VAL A 123 -2.71 -5.95 4.71
C VAL A 123 -2.81 -7.47 4.60
N ILE A 124 -3.31 -7.92 3.46
CA ILE A 124 -3.40 -9.33 3.08
C ILE A 124 -2.56 -9.58 1.82
N ILE A 125 -2.34 -10.85 1.50
CA ILE A 125 -1.91 -11.23 0.14
C ILE A 125 -3.14 -11.45 -0.72
N TRP A 126 -3.08 -10.90 -1.94
CA TRP A 126 -4.02 -11.20 -3.00
C TRP A 126 -3.27 -11.78 -4.20
N TRP A 127 -3.85 -12.84 -4.77
CA TRP A 127 -3.31 -13.55 -5.92
C TRP A 127 -4.22 -13.37 -7.13
N PRO A 128 -3.73 -12.78 -8.23
CA PRO A 128 -4.47 -12.75 -9.49
C PRO A 128 -4.94 -14.16 -9.88
N SER A 129 -6.19 -14.28 -10.33
CA SER A 129 -6.82 -15.54 -10.78
C SER A 129 -6.95 -16.67 -9.75
N ALA A 130 -6.45 -16.52 -8.51
CA ALA A 130 -6.55 -17.55 -7.47
C ALA A 130 -7.28 -17.07 -6.21
N SER A 131 -7.29 -15.77 -5.94
CA SER A 131 -8.07 -15.20 -4.83
C SER A 131 -9.51 -14.94 -5.25
N GLU A 132 -10.45 -15.54 -4.52
CA GLU A 132 -11.89 -15.35 -4.73
C GLU A 132 -12.46 -14.30 -3.78
N GLU A 133 -13.27 -13.38 -4.30
CA GLU A 133 -13.86 -12.28 -3.52
C GLU A 133 -14.67 -12.80 -2.30
N GLU A 134 -15.42 -13.89 -2.49
CA GLU A 134 -16.26 -14.51 -1.44
C GLU A 134 -15.46 -15.03 -0.24
N ASN A 135 -14.16 -15.28 -0.43
CA ASN A 135 -13.27 -15.80 0.61
C ASN A 135 -12.38 -14.73 1.22
N LEU A 136 -12.45 -13.47 0.77
CA LEU A 136 -11.60 -12.39 1.28
C LEU A 136 -11.67 -12.30 2.80
N ASP A 137 -12.86 -12.28 3.41
CA ASP A 137 -13.00 -12.15 4.86
C ASP A 137 -12.35 -13.28 5.66
N LYS A 138 -12.07 -14.42 5.02
CA LYS A 138 -11.35 -15.56 5.59
C LYS A 138 -9.86 -15.55 5.28
N ASN A 139 -9.40 -14.69 4.36
CA ASN A 139 -7.97 -14.55 4.07
C ASN A 139 -7.22 -14.18 5.35
N GLU A 140 -6.05 -14.79 5.48
CA GLU A 140 -5.10 -14.51 6.55
C GLU A 140 -4.70 -13.04 6.53
N VAL A 141 -4.78 -12.41 7.71
CA VAL A 141 -4.26 -11.06 7.94
C VAL A 141 -2.77 -11.20 8.21
N LEU A 142 -1.94 -10.75 7.27
CA LEU A 142 -0.48 -10.75 7.45
C LEU A 142 -0.04 -9.60 8.35
N PHE A 143 -0.62 -8.41 8.12
CA PHE A 143 -0.34 -7.23 8.92
C PHE A 143 -1.65 -6.55 9.29
N LYS A 144 -1.73 -6.04 10.51
CA LYS A 144 -2.94 -5.38 11.03
C LYS A 144 -3.22 -4.02 10.38
N ASP A 145 -2.21 -3.36 9.81
CA ASP A 145 -2.27 -2.03 9.21
C ASP A 145 -1.06 -1.79 8.28
N PHE A 146 -1.10 -0.71 7.47
CA PHE A 146 -0.02 -0.37 6.55
C PHE A 146 1.30 -0.07 7.29
N GLY A 147 1.25 0.58 8.45
CA GLY A 147 2.44 0.90 9.22
C GLY A 147 3.19 -0.33 9.74
N ALA A 148 2.46 -1.34 10.20
CA ALA A 148 3.02 -2.62 10.61
C ALA A 148 3.67 -3.36 9.43
N PHE A 149 3.00 -3.36 8.26
CA PHE A 149 3.58 -3.87 7.02
C PHE A 149 4.88 -3.14 6.67
N PHE A 150 4.86 -1.80 6.63
CA PHE A 150 6.01 -0.97 6.30
C PHE A 150 7.21 -1.29 7.20
N LEU A 151 7.01 -1.27 8.52
CA LEU A 151 8.06 -1.55 9.50
C LEU A 151 8.62 -2.98 9.36
N ASP A 152 7.75 -3.96 9.12
CA ASP A 152 8.17 -5.35 8.97
C ASP A 152 9.05 -5.55 7.73
N ARG A 153 8.68 -4.95 6.59
CA ARG A 153 9.50 -4.97 5.37
C ARG A 153 10.90 -4.46 5.64
N ILE A 154 11.05 -3.30 6.29
CA ILE A 154 12.39 -2.77 6.60
C ILE A 154 13.17 -3.68 7.57
N ARG A 155 12.49 -4.29 8.55
CA ARG A 155 13.12 -5.23 9.49
C ARG A 155 13.60 -6.51 8.82
N SER A 156 12.94 -6.94 7.75
CA SER A 156 13.33 -8.14 7.01
C SER A 156 14.65 -7.99 6.25
N SER A 157 15.15 -6.76 6.10
CA SER A 157 16.44 -6.44 5.47
C SER A 157 17.61 -6.26 6.45
N LEU A 158 17.38 -6.45 7.75
CA LEU A 158 18.40 -6.35 8.83
C LEU A 158 19.36 -7.53 8.90
#